data_AF-A0A4U7JD80-F1
#
_entry.id   AF-A0A4U7JD80-F1
#
_cell.length_a   1.000
_cell.length_b   1.000
_cell.length_c   1.000
_cell.angle_alpha   90.00
_cell.angle_beta   90.00
_cell.angle_gamma   90.00
#
_symmetry.space_group_name_H-M   'P 1'
#
loop_
_entity.id
_entity.type
_entity.pdbx_description
1 polymer ?
#
loop_
_entity_poly.entity_id
_entity_poly.type
_entity_poly.pdbx_seq_one_letter_code
_entity_poly.pdbx_strand_id
1 'polypeptide(L)'
;MLEFADCVKGIREQYPLFTLKQTMVISDELGIEHPKDPVTGENIIMTTDFLITIEKNDQLLQLARTLKNPKELDNYRQIEKFEIERRYCIYFIDTL
;
A
#
# COMPACT_ATOMS: atom_id res chain seq x y z
N MET A 1 13.01 -3.82 -12.67
CA MET A 1 13.22 -3.11 -13.94
C MET A 1 11.87 -2.61 -14.45
N LEU A 2 11.29 -1.62 -13.74
CA LEU A 2 10.06 -0.92 -14.12
C LEU A 2 10.37 0.43 -14.81
N GLU A 3 11.63 0.87 -14.74
CA GLU A 3 12.11 2.14 -15.29
C GLU A 3 12.24 2.17 -16.82
N PHE A 4 12.07 1.03 -17.51
CA PHE A 4 12.36 0.90 -18.94
C PHE A 4 11.10 0.87 -19.83
N ALA A 5 9.91 1.03 -19.25
CA ALA A 5 8.71 1.20 -20.04
C ALA A 5 8.49 2.69 -20.30
N ASP A 6 8.38 3.11 -21.57
CA ASP A 6 8.16 4.51 -21.96
C ASP A 6 6.91 5.14 -21.33
N CYS A 7 5.97 4.30 -20.89
CA CYS A 7 4.76 4.71 -20.20
C CYS A 7 4.99 5.07 -18.72
N VAL A 8 6.10 4.67 -18.09
CA VAL A 8 6.35 4.97 -16.67
C VAL A 8 6.91 6.39 -16.54
N LYS A 9 6.17 7.24 -15.83
CA LYS A 9 6.53 8.65 -15.59
C LYS A 9 7.15 8.88 -14.23
N GLY A 10 7.02 7.94 -13.31
CA GLY A 10 7.66 8.02 -12.00
C GLY A 10 7.45 6.78 -11.15
N ILE A 11 8.37 6.56 -10.23
CA ILE A 11 8.33 5.49 -9.25
C ILE A 11 8.61 6.12 -7.89
N ARG A 12 7.76 5.83 -6.91
CA ARG A 12 7.96 6.20 -5.51
C ARG A 12 8.04 4.93 -4.68
N GLU A 13 9.15 4.75 -3.98
CA GLU A 13 9.35 3.60 -3.12
C GLU A 13 8.91 3.89 -1.68
N GLN A 14 8.47 2.87 -0.95
CA GLN A 14 8.03 2.96 0.45
C GLN A 14 7.02 4.10 0.67
N TYR A 15 6.09 4.25 -0.27
CA TYR A 15 5.16 5.37 -0.30
C TYR A 15 4.23 5.31 0.93
N PRO A 16 4.20 6.36 1.77
CA PRO A 16 3.37 6.37 2.96
C PRO A 16 1.89 6.51 2.59
N LEU A 17 1.05 5.68 3.21
CA LEU A 17 -0.40 5.80 3.17
C LEU A 17 -0.80 6.93 4.12
N PHE A 18 -0.66 8.18 3.65
CA PHE A 18 -0.68 9.39 4.46
C PHE A 18 -1.91 9.54 5.38
N THR A 19 -3.05 8.95 5.03
CA THR A 19 -4.26 9.07 5.85
C THR A 19 -4.37 7.93 6.86
N LEU A 20 -3.68 8.07 8.00
CA LEU A 20 -3.73 7.11 9.11
C LEU A 20 -5.17 6.78 9.55
N LYS A 21 -6.06 7.78 9.54
CA LYS A 21 -7.47 7.56 9.89
C LYS A 21 -8.17 6.59 8.92
N GLN A 22 -7.84 6.63 7.63
CA GLN A 22 -8.44 5.72 6.65
C GLN A 22 -7.94 4.29 6.83
N THR A 23 -6.65 4.09 7.08
CA THR A 23 -6.12 2.74 7.36
C THR A 23 -6.69 2.17 8.66
N MET A 24 -6.92 3.00 9.68
CA MET A 24 -7.61 2.61 10.91
C MET A 24 -9.08 2.24 10.67
N VAL A 25 -9.82 3.02 9.88
CA VAL A 25 -11.21 2.67 9.52
C VAL A 25 -11.26 1.33 8.79
N ILE A 26 -10.36 1.11 7.83
CA ILE A 26 -10.26 -0.17 7.11
C ILE A 26 -9.94 -1.32 8.07
N SER A 27 -9.02 -1.13 9.02
CA SER A 27 -8.67 -2.17 10.00
C SER A 27 -9.86 -2.53 10.90
N ASP A 28 -10.61 -1.51 11.34
CA ASP A 28 -11.81 -1.69 12.16
C ASP A 28 -12.92 -2.44 11.38
N GLU A 29 -13.15 -2.07 10.11
CA GLU A 29 -14.10 -2.76 9.22
C GLU A 29 -13.74 -4.22 8.96
N LEU A 30 -12.44 -4.52 8.91
CA LEU A 30 -11.92 -5.88 8.72
C LEU A 30 -11.90 -6.69 10.03
N GLY A 31 -12.07 -6.06 11.19
CA GLY A 31 -11.88 -6.69 12.49
C GLY A 31 -10.42 -7.06 12.76
N ILE A 32 -9.47 -6.34 12.15
CA ILE A 32 -8.03 -6.59 12.22
C ILE A 32 -7.39 -5.53 13.11
N GLU A 33 -6.42 -5.90 13.94
CA GLU A 33 -5.69 -4.91 14.72
C GLU A 33 -4.82 -4.02 13.80
N HIS A 34 -4.94 -2.69 13.91
CA HIS A 34 -4.08 -1.78 13.17
C HIS A 34 -2.59 -1.92 13.60
N PRO A 35 -1.62 -1.83 12.67
CA PRO A 35 -0.20 -1.81 13.02
C PRO A 35 0.14 -0.67 13.99
N LYS A 36 0.97 -0.99 14.98
CA LYS A 36 1.42 -0.07 16.02
C LYS A 36 2.93 -0.14 16.18
N ASP A 37 3.51 0.96 16.66
CA ASP A 37 4.90 1.01 17.09
C ASP A 37 5.05 0.14 18.35
N PRO A 38 6.00 -0.82 18.38
CA PRO A 38 6.13 -1.75 19.49
C PRO A 38 6.67 -1.10 20.78
N VAL A 39 7.26 0.09 20.70
CA VAL A 39 7.81 0.83 21.84
C VAL A 39 6.77 1.79 22.41
N THR A 40 6.09 2.57 21.56
CA THR A 40 5.12 3.60 22.02
C THR A 40 3.68 3.08 22.11
N GLY A 41 3.35 2.01 21.36
CA GLY A 41 1.99 1.50 21.24
C GLY A 41 1.07 2.34 20.35
N GLU A 42 1.61 3.37 19.69
CA GLU A 42 0.85 4.26 18.81
C GLU A 42 0.65 3.66 17.42
N ASN A 43 -0.47 3.96 16.77
CA ASN A 43 -0.74 3.51 15.41
C ASN A 43 0.27 4.13 14.43
N ILE A 44 0.85 3.32 13.54
CA ILE A 44 1.88 3.76 12.60
C ILE A 44 1.31 4.05 11.22
N ILE A 45 1.91 5.00 10.50
CA ILE A 45 1.62 5.19 9.08
C ILE A 45 2.11 3.94 8.33
N MET A 46 1.20 3.27 7.64
CA MET A 46 1.53 2.14 6.77
C MET A 46 2.16 2.65 5.47
N THR A 47 2.93 1.80 4.80
CA THR A 47 3.57 2.12 3.52
C THR A 47 3.20 1.06 2.47
N THR A 48 3.33 1.41 1.20
CA THR A 48 3.35 0.46 0.08
C THR A 48 4.73 0.49 -0.57
N ASP A 49 5.23 -0.66 -1.04
CA ASP A 49 6.61 -0.75 -1.54
C ASP A 49 6.85 0.11 -2.77
N PHE A 50 5.90 0.13 -3.71
CA PHE A 50 6.01 0.92 -4.93
C PHE A 50 4.68 1.57 -5.29
N LEU A 51 4.73 2.87 -5.54
CA LEU A 51 3.67 3.62 -6.20
C LEU A 51 4.20 4.14 -7.54
N ILE A 52 3.65 3.60 -8.62
CA ILE A 52 4.14 3.80 -9.99
C ILE A 52 3.15 4.71 -10.72
N THR A 53 3.64 5.81 -11.26
CA THR A 53 2.85 6.67 -12.15
C THR A 53 3.08 6.23 -13.59
N ILE A 54 2.03 5.85 -14.30
CA ILE A 54 2.08 5.52 -15.72
C ILE A 54 1.23 6.50 -16.54
N GLU A 55 1.60 6.73 -17.79
CA GLU A 55 0.79 7.41 -18.79
C GLU A 55 0.14 6.38 -19.70
N LYS A 56 -1.19 6.44 -19.84
CA LYS A 56 -1.96 5.64 -20.79
C LYS A 56 -3.05 6.52 -21.39
N ASN A 57 -3.11 6.60 -22.72
CA ASN A 57 -4.08 7.42 -23.44
C ASN A 57 -4.10 8.89 -22.95
N ASP A 58 -2.92 9.51 -22.79
CA ASP A 58 -2.72 10.89 -22.29
C ASP A 58 -3.25 11.12 -20.86
N GLN A 59 -3.53 10.05 -20.10
CA GLN A 59 -3.94 10.12 -18.69
C GLN A 59 -2.86 9.53 -17.80
N LEU A 60 -2.56 10.23 -16.70
CA LEU A 60 -1.70 9.72 -15.64
C LEU A 60 -2.50 8.83 -14.69
N LEU A 61 -2.00 7.63 -14.48
CA LEU A 61 -2.60 6.61 -13.63
C LEU A 61 -1.59 6.20 -12.56
N GLN A 62 -2.08 5.86 -11.38
CA GLN A 62 -1.26 5.35 -10.29
C GLN A 62 -1.39 3.82 -10.24
N LEU A 63 -0.32 3.11 -9.93
CA LEU A 63 -0.35 1.67 -9.67
C LEU A 63 0.41 1.41 -8.38
N ALA A 64 -0.28 0.89 -7.37
CA ALA A 64 0.36 0.39 -6.16
C ALA A 64 0.82 -1.06 -6.37
N ARG A 65 2.05 -1.36 -5.94
CA ARG A 65 2.65 -2.69 -6.01
C ARG A 65 3.43 -2.96 -4.72
N THR A 66 2.92 -3.92 -3.95
CA THR A 66 3.60 -4.51 -2.80
C THR A 66 4.40 -5.73 -3.25
N LEU A 67 5.66 -5.83 -2.83
CA LEU A 67 6.44 -7.04 -2.96
C LEU A 67 6.04 -8.00 -1.84
N LYS A 68 5.53 -9.17 -2.22
CA LYS A 68 5.18 -10.23 -1.27
C LYS A 68 6.22 -11.33 -1.39
N ASN A 69 7.05 -11.51 -0.38
CA ASN A 69 7.89 -12.70 -0.33
C ASN A 69 6.98 -13.90 -0.01
N PRO A 70 7.08 -15.04 -0.73
CA PRO A 70 6.28 -16.23 -0.40
C PRO A 70 6.32 -16.62 1.08
N LYS A 71 7.48 -16.42 1.75
CA LYS A 71 7.64 -16.69 3.19
C LYS A 71 6.80 -15.77 4.10
N GLU A 72 6.46 -14.58 3.64
CA GLU A 72 5.62 -13.63 4.40
C GLU A 72 4.14 -14.02 4.34
N LEU A 73 3.75 -14.83 3.33
CA LEU A 73 2.40 -15.37 3.22
C LEU A 73 2.13 -16.49 4.22
N ASP A 74 3.16 -17.02 4.89
CA ASP A 74 3.00 -17.99 5.97
C ASP A 74 2.65 -17.30 7.31
N ASN A 75 2.77 -15.97 7.39
CA ASN A 75 2.48 -15.20 8.59
C ASN A 75 1.12 -14.51 8.48
N TYR A 76 0.15 -15.00 9.25
CA TYR A 76 -1.21 -14.45 9.30
C TYR A 76 -1.23 -12.93 9.57
N ARG A 77 -0.36 -12.44 10.46
CA ARG A 77 -0.27 -11.01 10.79
C ARG A 77 0.22 -10.16 9.60
N GLN A 78 1.05 -10.72 8.72
CA GLN A 78 1.47 -10.03 7.51
C GLN A 78 0.35 -9.99 6.47
N ILE A 79 -0.42 -11.07 6.32
CA ILE A 79 -1.59 -11.12 5.44
C ILE A 79 -2.61 -10.05 5.84
N GLU A 80 -2.88 -9.92 7.14
CA GLU A 80 -3.76 -8.89 7.69
C GLU A 80 -3.32 -7.47 7.27
N LYS A 81 -2.03 -7.15 7.43
CA LYS A 81 -1.48 -5.86 7.03
C LYS A 81 -1.62 -5.63 5.52
N PHE A 82 -1.34 -6.66 4.73
CA PHE A 82 -1.49 -6.58 3.28
C PHE A 82 -2.94 -6.35 2.84
N GLU A 83 -3.93 -6.86 3.57
CA GLU A 83 -5.34 -6.60 3.23
C GLU A 83 -5.74 -5.15 3.54
N ILE A 84 -5.26 -4.57 4.64
CA ILE A 84 -5.46 -3.15 4.96
C ILE A 84 -4.84 -2.27 3.87
N GLU A 85 -3.58 -2.55 3.51
CA GLU A 85 -2.87 -1.86 2.43
C GLU A 85 -3.64 -1.99 1.10
N ARG A 86 -4.04 -3.21 0.72
CA ARG A 86 -4.77 -3.48 -0.52
C ARG A 86 -6.06 -2.68 -0.61
N ARG A 87 -6.88 -2.67 0.46
CA ARG A 87 -8.12 -1.90 0.50
C ARG A 87 -7.86 -0.40 0.43
N TYR A 88 -6.85 0.09 1.13
CA TYR A 88 -6.51 1.51 1.06
C TYR A 88 -6.13 1.90 -0.36
N CYS A 89 -5.26 1.11 -1.00
CA CYS A 89 -4.85 1.35 -2.38
C CYS A 89 -6.04 1.32 -3.34
N ILE A 90 -7.02 0.43 -3.17
CA ILE A 90 -8.21 0.39 -4.04
C ILE A 90 -9.12 1.60 -3.84
N TYR A 91 -9.31 2.07 -2.60
CA TYR A 91 -10.29 3.12 -2.29
C TYR A 91 -9.74 4.54 -2.39
N PHE A 92 -8.44 4.72 -2.14
CA PHE A 92 -7.86 6.05 -1.93
C PHE A 92 -6.70 6.38 -2.85
N ILE A 93 -6.17 5.39 -3.56
CA ILE A 93 -5.22 5.60 -4.65
C ILE A 93 -5.98 5.20 -5.91
N ASP A 94 -6.05 6.05 -6.94
CA ASP A 94 -6.74 5.71 -8.20
C ASP A 94 -5.94 4.63 -8.97
N THR A 95 -5.90 3.41 -8.42
CA THR A 95 -5.21 2.27 -8.99
C THR A 95 -6.12 1.47 -9.89
N LEU A 96 -5.68 1.23 -11.12
CA LEU A 96 -6.31 0.33 -12.10
C LEU A 96 -6.06 -1.14 -11.79
#